data_AF-A0A1J5U514-F1
#
_entry.id   AF-A0A1J5U514-F1
#
_cell.length_a   1.000
_cell.length_b   1.000
_cell.length_c   1.000
_cell.angle_alpha   90.00
_cell.angle_beta   90.00
_cell.angle_gamma   90.00
#
_symmetry.space_group_name_H-M   'P 1'
#
loop_
_entity.id
_entity.type
_entity.pdbx_description
1 polymer ?
#
loop_
_entity_poly.entity_id
_entity_poly.type
_entity_poly.pdbx_seq_one_letter_code
_entity_poly.pdbx_strand_id
1 'polypeptide(L)'
;MSDENFASEIPDFIKKYVPGITRGLSWAKYTKDKAKGTGMKVDAYNESKKNGYQKAMSVSPKEAEEVFEERKSILWSEAQELTIKAKEIASKVNNQETKEERERILASAKEAARNAGLQGAIAAGWEKGWNEGIASKS
;
A
#
# COMPACT_ATOMS: atom_id res chain seq x y z
N MET A 1 14.28 10.89 -14.66
CA MET A 1 14.74 12.02 -13.81
C MET A 1 13.86 12.07 -12.57
N SER A 2 14.46 12.09 -11.38
CA SER A 2 13.75 12.23 -10.10
C SER A 2 13.35 13.69 -9.87
N ASP A 3 12.30 13.96 -9.10
CA ASP A 3 11.81 15.34 -8.87
C ASP A 3 12.79 16.18 -8.01
N GLU A 4 13.73 15.51 -7.33
CA GLU A 4 14.89 16.17 -6.71
C GLU A 4 15.74 16.92 -7.74
N ASN A 5 15.83 16.41 -8.97
CA ASN A 5 16.57 17.05 -10.06
C ASN A 5 15.90 18.35 -10.54
N PHE A 6 14.57 18.37 -10.65
CA PHE A 6 13.85 19.59 -11.04
C PHE A 6 13.81 20.63 -9.93
N ALA A 7 13.72 20.21 -8.66
CA ALA A 7 13.83 21.12 -7.53
C ALA A 7 15.25 21.69 -7.38
N SER A 8 16.30 20.93 -7.71
CA SER A 8 17.69 21.43 -7.72
C SER A 8 17.98 22.42 -8.85
N GLU A 9 17.26 22.33 -9.97
CA GLU A 9 17.39 23.25 -11.11
C GLU A 9 16.73 24.63 -10.86
N ILE A 10 15.83 24.74 -9.88
CA ILE A 10 15.17 26.00 -9.54
C ILE A 10 16.06 26.80 -8.57
N PRO A 11 16.41 28.06 -8.88
CA PRO A 11 17.18 28.91 -7.97
C PRO A 11 16.49 29.12 -6.61
N ASP A 12 17.26 29.16 -5.52
CA ASP A 12 16.71 29.26 -4.16
C ASP A 12 15.91 30.55 -3.92
N PHE A 13 16.22 31.63 -4.64
CA PHE A 13 15.43 32.86 -4.56
C PHE A 13 14.00 32.66 -5.11
N ILE A 14 13.82 31.89 -6.19
CA ILE A 14 12.49 31.58 -6.75
C ILE A 14 11.69 30.74 -5.73
N LYS A 15 12.34 29.76 -5.09
CA LYS A 15 11.71 28.94 -4.04
C LYS A 15 11.29 29.79 -2.83
N LYS A 16 12.07 30.81 -2.49
CA LYS A 16 11.83 31.73 -1.37
C LYS A 16 10.68 32.70 -1.63
N TYR A 17 10.56 33.24 -2.85
CA TYR A 17 9.63 34.33 -3.16
C TYR A 17 8.39 33.90 -3.94
N VAL A 18 8.32 32.68 -4.47
CA VAL A 18 7.16 32.16 -5.21
C VAL A 18 6.63 30.86 -4.56
N PRO A 19 5.83 30.96 -3.48
CA PRO A 19 5.31 29.80 -2.75
C PRO A 19 4.42 28.86 -3.59
N GLY A 20 3.89 29.34 -4.72
CA GLY A 20 3.06 28.53 -5.63
C GLY A 20 3.83 27.41 -6.32
N ILE A 21 5.11 27.62 -6.65
CA ILE A 21 5.93 26.65 -7.38
C ILE A 21 6.24 25.44 -6.49
N THR A 22 6.57 25.66 -5.21
CA THR A 22 6.86 24.59 -4.25
C THR A 22 5.62 23.75 -3.92
N ARG A 23 4.42 24.35 -3.88
CA ARG A 23 3.15 23.63 -3.76
C ARG A 23 2.85 22.77 -4.99
N GLY A 24 3.03 23.32 -6.19
CA GLY A 24 2.83 22.59 -7.45
C GLY A 24 3.72 21.36 -7.57
N LEU A 25 5.02 21.51 -7.25
CA LEU A 25 5.98 20.39 -7.24
C LEU A 25 5.60 19.30 -6.22
N SER A 26 5.15 19.71 -5.02
CA SER A 26 4.71 18.78 -3.98
C SER A 26 3.49 17.96 -4.43
N TRP A 27 2.54 18.58 -5.14
CA TRP A 27 1.38 17.91 -5.72
C TRP A 27 1.73 16.96 -6.85
N ALA A 28 2.65 17.35 -7.73
CA ALA A 28 3.15 16.49 -8.80
C ALA A 28 3.83 15.23 -8.23
N LYS A 29 4.72 15.41 -7.24
CA LYS A 29 5.37 14.31 -6.51
C LYS A 29 4.34 13.39 -5.86
N TYR A 30 3.38 13.94 -5.11
CA TYR A 30 2.30 13.16 -4.49
C TYR A 30 1.53 12.33 -5.51
N THR A 31 1.17 12.91 -6.66
CA THR A 31 0.39 12.23 -7.70
C THR A 31 1.16 11.05 -8.29
N LYS A 32 2.44 11.23 -8.60
CA LYS A 32 3.33 10.18 -9.11
C LYS A 32 3.52 9.06 -8.09
N ASP A 33 3.76 9.42 -6.84
CA ASP A 33 3.90 8.49 -5.72
C ASP A 33 2.64 7.67 -5.47
N LYS A 34 1.46 8.30 -5.63
CA LYS A 34 0.16 7.65 -5.54
C LYS A 34 -0.04 6.68 -6.70
N ALA A 35 0.26 7.09 -7.93
CA ALA A 35 0.15 6.24 -9.10
C ALA A 35 1.04 4.99 -8.99
N LYS A 36 2.31 5.16 -8.57
CA LYS A 36 3.22 4.05 -8.29
C LYS A 36 2.66 3.10 -7.23
N GLY A 37 2.16 3.65 -6.12
CA GLY A 37 1.55 2.87 -5.05
C GLY A 37 0.32 2.09 -5.51
N THR A 38 -0.51 2.66 -6.39
CA THR A 38 -1.63 1.95 -7.00
C THR A 38 -1.16 0.82 -7.92
N GLY A 39 -0.15 1.06 -8.76
CA GLY A 39 0.43 0.03 -9.62
C GLY A 39 0.90 -1.19 -8.84
N MET A 40 1.71 -0.97 -7.79
CA MET A 40 2.19 -2.05 -6.92
C MET A 40 1.05 -2.87 -6.30
N LYS A 41 -0.05 -2.23 -5.90
CA LYS A 41 -1.21 -2.93 -5.34
C LYS A 41 -1.95 -3.74 -6.38
N VAL A 42 -2.10 -3.21 -7.60
CA VAL A 42 -2.73 -3.93 -8.71
C VAL A 42 -1.92 -5.17 -9.07
N ASP A 43 -0.59 -5.04 -9.15
CA ASP A 43 0.30 -6.16 -9.43
C ASP A 43 0.19 -7.25 -8.35
N ALA A 44 0.30 -6.86 -7.07
CA ALA A 44 0.18 -7.77 -5.95
C ALA A 44 -1.21 -8.44 -5.86
N TYR A 45 -2.28 -7.69 -6.17
CA TYR A 45 -3.63 -8.23 -6.26
C TYR A 45 -3.71 -9.32 -7.34
N ASN A 46 -3.22 -9.03 -8.55
CA ASN A 46 -3.29 -9.96 -9.68
C ASN A 46 -2.46 -11.22 -9.45
N GLU A 47 -1.25 -11.08 -8.90
CA GLU A 47 -0.40 -12.20 -8.54
C GLU A 47 -1.05 -13.06 -7.46
N SER A 48 -1.54 -12.43 -6.39
CA SER A 48 -2.21 -13.13 -5.30
C SER A 48 -3.50 -13.82 -5.76
N LYS A 49 -4.24 -13.19 -6.67
CA LYS A 49 -5.41 -13.79 -7.34
C LYS A 49 -5.04 -15.05 -8.11
N LYS A 50 -3.96 -15.03 -8.89
CA LYS A 50 -3.47 -16.24 -9.57
C LYS A 50 -3.13 -17.34 -8.57
N ASN A 51 -2.47 -17.00 -7.46
CA ASN A 51 -2.10 -17.96 -6.41
C ASN A 51 -3.33 -18.56 -5.72
N GLY A 52 -4.33 -17.73 -5.39
CA GLY A 52 -5.61 -18.19 -4.81
C GLY A 52 -6.34 -19.15 -5.73
N TYR A 53 -6.40 -18.83 -7.04
CA TYR A 53 -7.01 -19.69 -8.04
C TYR A 53 -6.28 -21.05 -8.12
N GLN A 54 -4.96 -21.04 -8.26
CA GLN A 54 -4.16 -22.27 -8.35
C GLN A 54 -4.31 -23.13 -7.09
N LYS A 55 -4.32 -22.51 -5.91
CA LYS A 55 -4.52 -23.24 -4.65
C LYS A 55 -5.91 -23.86 -4.61
N ALA A 56 -6.96 -23.10 -4.92
CA ALA A 56 -8.32 -23.62 -5.00
C ALA A 56 -8.41 -24.80 -5.98
N MET A 57 -7.73 -24.75 -7.13
CA MET A 57 -7.64 -25.85 -8.09
C MET A 57 -6.99 -27.12 -7.54
N SER A 58 -5.97 -26.98 -6.69
CA SER A 58 -5.24 -28.11 -6.10
C SER A 58 -5.92 -28.80 -4.91
N VAL A 59 -6.80 -28.09 -4.19
CA VAL A 59 -7.38 -28.57 -2.93
C VAL A 59 -8.59 -29.48 -3.19
N SER A 60 -8.75 -30.51 -2.35
CA SER A 60 -9.90 -31.42 -2.43
C SER A 60 -11.19 -30.75 -1.95
N PRO A 61 -12.38 -31.13 -2.43
CA PRO A 61 -13.63 -30.51 -1.98
C PRO A 61 -13.90 -30.65 -0.48
N LYS A 62 -13.39 -31.71 0.17
CA LYS A 62 -13.58 -31.95 1.61
C LYS A 62 -12.78 -30.99 2.49
N GLU A 63 -11.65 -30.51 1.99
CA GLU A 63 -10.71 -29.65 2.74
C GLU A 63 -10.84 -28.17 2.31
N ALA A 64 -11.63 -27.88 1.26
CA ALA A 64 -11.71 -26.56 0.65
C ALA A 64 -12.10 -25.46 1.65
N GLU A 65 -13.13 -25.70 2.45
CA GLU A 65 -13.62 -24.71 3.43
C GLU A 65 -12.58 -24.39 4.50
N GLU A 66 -11.94 -25.42 5.06
CA GLU A 66 -10.93 -25.27 6.12
C GLU A 66 -9.72 -24.48 5.60
N VAL A 67 -9.20 -24.87 4.43
CA VAL A 67 -8.04 -24.18 3.81
C VAL A 67 -8.38 -22.74 3.44
N PHE A 68 -9.62 -22.48 3.00
CA PHE A 68 -10.07 -21.14 2.68
C PHE A 68 -10.06 -20.25 3.92
N GLU A 69 -10.78 -20.64 4.98
CA GLU A 69 -10.92 -19.83 6.18
C GLU A 69 -9.60 -19.65 6.93
N GLU A 70 -8.76 -20.69 7.01
CA GLU A 70 -7.41 -20.56 7.59
C GLU A 70 -6.59 -19.51 6.85
N ARG A 71 -6.47 -19.64 5.52
CA ARG A 71 -5.60 -18.77 4.74
C ARG A 71 -6.13 -17.35 4.66
N LYS A 72 -7.45 -17.19 4.52
CA LYS A 72 -8.15 -15.91 4.58
C LYS A 72 -7.91 -15.19 5.90
N SER A 73 -8.06 -15.90 7.02
CA SER A 73 -7.82 -15.36 8.35
C SER A 73 -6.38 -14.86 8.51
N ILE A 74 -5.39 -15.63 8.06
CA ILE A 74 -3.97 -15.22 8.11
C ILE A 74 -3.74 -13.93 7.31
N LEU A 75 -4.16 -13.89 6.04
CA LEU A 75 -3.88 -12.75 5.16
C LEU A 75 -4.54 -11.46 5.66
N TRP A 76 -5.77 -11.54 6.16
CA TRP A 76 -6.46 -10.38 6.72
C TRP A 76 -5.93 -9.96 8.08
N SER A 77 -5.51 -10.91 8.92
CA SER A 77 -4.87 -10.60 10.21
C SER A 77 -3.58 -9.81 9.99
N GLU A 78 -2.74 -10.23 9.04
CA GLU A 78 -1.54 -9.48 8.65
C GLU A 78 -1.87 -8.07 8.15
N ALA A 79 -2.91 -7.92 7.32
CA ALA A 79 -3.36 -6.61 6.85
C ALA A 79 -3.85 -5.71 8.00
N GLN A 80 -4.56 -6.30 8.96
CA GLN A 80 -5.05 -5.61 10.15
C GLN A 80 -3.92 -5.16 11.06
N GLU A 81 -2.93 -6.02 11.33
CA GLU A 81 -1.76 -5.67 12.14
C GLU A 81 -0.97 -4.51 11.52
N LEU A 82 -0.72 -4.56 10.21
CA LEU A 82 -0.05 -3.47 9.51
C LEU A 82 -0.86 -2.17 9.56
N THR A 83 -2.19 -2.27 9.47
CA THR A 83 -3.10 -1.12 9.59
C THR A 83 -3.05 -0.50 10.99
N ILE A 84 -3.02 -1.33 12.05
CA ILE A 84 -2.89 -0.87 13.44
C ILE A 84 -1.56 -0.15 13.62
N LYS A 85 -0.45 -0.76 13.19
CA LYS A 85 0.90 -0.14 13.23
C LYS A 85 0.93 1.19 12.49
N ALA A 86 0.32 1.27 11.31
CA ALA A 86 0.22 2.51 10.54
C ALA A 86 -0.55 3.60 11.30
N LYS A 87 -1.65 3.24 11.98
CA LYS A 87 -2.43 4.17 12.82
C LYS A 87 -1.63 4.65 14.05
N GLU A 88 -0.91 3.75 14.71
CA GLU A 88 -0.05 4.07 15.86
C GLU A 88 1.10 5.00 15.50
N ILE A 89 1.68 4.87 14.31
CA ILE A 89 2.71 5.80 13.83
C ILE A 89 2.05 7.13 13.48
N ALA A 90 0.92 7.11 12.77
CA ALA A 90 0.22 8.33 12.34
C ALA A 90 -0.25 9.18 13.53
N SER A 91 -0.68 8.57 14.64
CA SER A 91 -1.09 9.31 15.85
C SER A 91 0.04 10.11 16.50
N LYS A 92 1.30 9.73 16.25
CA LYS A 92 2.49 10.42 16.78
C LYS A 92 2.90 11.65 15.97
N VAL A 93 2.40 11.82 14.74
CA VAL A 93 2.84 12.90 13.82
C VAL A 93 2.67 14.28 14.45
N ASN A 94 1.52 14.54 15.07
CA ASN A 94 1.22 15.86 15.62
C ASN A 94 1.81 16.12 17.01
N ASN A 95 2.46 15.12 17.61
CA ASN A 95 3.04 15.21 18.96
C ASN A 95 4.54 15.58 18.93
N GLN A 96 5.07 15.97 17.77
CA GLN A 96 6.49 16.30 17.62
C GLN A 96 6.75 17.80 17.78
N GLU A 97 7.79 18.13 18.54
CA GLU A 97 8.20 19.51 18.85
C GLU A 97 8.78 20.22 17.63
N THR A 98 9.49 19.50 16.76
CA THR A 98 10.15 20.07 15.59
C THR A 98 9.47 19.68 14.29
N LYS A 99 9.64 20.53 13.27
CA LYS A 99 9.11 20.28 11.93
C LYS A 99 9.80 19.06 11.30
N GLU A 100 11.10 18.94 11.49
CA GLU A 100 11.93 17.87 10.93
C GLU A 100 11.49 16.51 11.48
N GLU A 101 11.20 16.42 12.77
CA GLU A 101 10.74 15.18 13.40
C GLU A 101 9.32 14.83 12.97
N ARG A 102 8.44 15.84 12.86
CA ARG A 102 7.10 15.66 12.28
C ARG A 102 7.17 15.10 10.85
N GLU A 103 8.07 15.61 10.02
CA GLU A 103 8.24 15.16 8.64
C GLU A 103 8.77 13.72 8.57
N ARG A 104 9.70 13.33 9.45
CA ARG A 104 10.19 11.95 9.57
C ARG A 104 9.07 10.98 9.94
N ILE A 105 8.31 11.28 11.00
CA ILE A 105 7.20 10.40 11.42
C ILE A 105 6.11 10.34 10.35
N LEU A 106 5.83 11.46 9.66
CA LEU A 106 4.89 11.47 8.54
C LEU A 106 5.37 10.58 7.38
N ALA A 107 6.67 10.54 7.08
CA ALA A 107 7.23 9.64 6.09
C ALA A 107 7.03 8.16 6.50
N SER A 108 7.36 7.81 7.74
CA SER A 108 7.17 6.46 8.28
C SER A 108 5.69 6.04 8.29
N ALA A 109 4.77 6.96 8.64
CA ALA A 109 3.33 6.70 8.59
C ALA A 109 2.84 6.38 7.17
N LYS A 110 3.34 7.12 6.17
CA LYS A 110 3.01 6.89 4.75
C LYS A 110 3.53 5.54 4.26
N GLU A 111 4.73 5.15 4.67
CA GLU A 111 5.30 3.84 4.33
C GLU A 111 4.51 2.70 4.97
N ALA A 112 4.23 2.79 6.28
CA ALA A 112 3.42 1.80 6.98
C ALA A 112 2.01 1.65 6.36
N ALA A 113 1.37 2.77 6.00
CA ALA A 113 0.07 2.76 5.33
C ALA A 113 0.13 2.14 3.92
N ARG A 114 1.24 2.32 3.18
CA ARG A 114 1.45 1.65 1.89
C ARG A 114 1.56 0.15 2.07
N ASN A 115 2.33 -0.32 3.05
CA ASN A 115 2.51 -1.75 3.33
C ASN A 115 1.19 -2.40 3.76
N ALA A 116 0.42 -1.75 4.64
CA ALA A 116 -0.92 -2.20 5.00
C ALA A 116 -1.84 -2.31 3.78
N GLY A 117 -1.83 -1.30 2.91
CA GLY A 117 -2.64 -1.31 1.69
C GLY A 117 -2.17 -2.34 0.65
N LEU A 118 -0.89 -2.69 0.62
CA LEU A 118 -0.34 -3.75 -0.23
C LEU A 118 -0.81 -5.12 0.27
N GLN A 119 -0.72 -5.38 1.57
CA GLN A 119 -1.19 -6.61 2.18
C GLN A 119 -2.71 -6.79 2.01
N GLY A 120 -3.49 -5.71 2.14
CA GLY A 120 -4.92 -5.76 1.86
C GLY A 120 -5.23 -6.12 0.40
N ALA A 121 -4.41 -5.66 -0.56
CA ALA A 121 -4.55 -6.05 -1.96
C ALA A 121 -4.20 -7.53 -2.19
N ILE A 122 -3.18 -8.06 -1.50
CA ILE A 122 -2.83 -9.48 -1.51
C ILE A 122 -3.98 -10.32 -0.97
N ALA A 123 -4.54 -9.96 0.19
CA ALA A 123 -5.67 -10.68 0.81
C ALA A 123 -6.89 -10.72 -0.13
N ALA A 124 -7.32 -9.55 -0.61
CA ALA A 124 -8.47 -9.45 -1.52
C ALA A 124 -8.24 -10.17 -2.86
N GLY A 125 -7.01 -10.12 -3.38
CA GLY A 125 -6.62 -10.84 -4.59
C GLY A 125 -6.76 -12.34 -4.39
N TRP A 126 -6.16 -12.87 -3.32
CA TRP A 126 -6.19 -14.29 -3.01
C TRP A 126 -7.61 -14.83 -2.88
N GLU A 127 -8.46 -14.16 -2.08
CA GLU A 127 -9.87 -14.55 -1.91
C GLU A 127 -10.63 -14.58 -3.23
N LYS A 128 -10.44 -13.55 -4.07
CA LYS A 128 -11.10 -13.50 -5.39
C LYS A 128 -10.66 -14.67 -6.26
N GLY A 129 -9.37 -14.95 -6.28
CA GLY A 129 -8.80 -16.06 -7.02
C GLY A 129 -9.32 -17.40 -6.55
N TRP A 130 -9.36 -17.60 -5.24
CA TRP A 130 -9.90 -18.80 -4.61
C TRP A 130 -11.35 -19.05 -5.03
N ASN A 131 -12.21 -18.04 -4.87
CA ASN A 131 -13.63 -18.13 -5.20
C ASN A 131 -13.86 -18.46 -6.69
N GLU A 132 -13.08 -17.85 -7.59
CA GLU A 132 -13.11 -18.19 -9.01
C GLU A 132 -12.66 -19.64 -9.28
N GLY A 133 -11.64 -20.12 -8.56
CA GLY A 133 -11.15 -21.49 -8.66
C GLY A 133 -12.19 -22.52 -8.22
N ILE A 134 -12.82 -22.32 -7.06
CA ILE A 134 -13.89 -23.20 -6.56
C ILE A 134 -15.10 -23.18 -7.52
N ALA A 135 -15.51 -22.01 -7.98
CA ALA A 135 -16.61 -21.90 -8.94
C ALA A 135 -16.31 -22.63 -10.25
N SER A 136 -15.06 -22.64 -10.70
CA SER A 136 -14.67 -23.37 -11.92
C SER A 136 -14.63 -24.90 -11.78
N LYS A 137 -14.69 -25.43 -10.55
CA LYS A 137 -14.81 -26.87 -10.27
C LYS A 137 -16.25 -27.37 -10.14
N SER A 138 -17.17 -26.44 -9.88
CA SER A 138 -18.58 -26.73 -9.60
C SER A 138 -19.36 -26.90 -10.89
#